data_AF-A0A924A7C1-F1
#
_entry.id   AF-A0A924A7C1-F1
#
_cell.length_a   1.000
_cell.length_b   1.000
_cell.length_c   1.000
_cell.angle_alpha   90.00
_cell.angle_beta   90.00
_cell.angle_gamma   90.00
#
_symmetry.space_group_name_H-M   'P 1'
#
loop_
_entity.id
_entity.type
_entity.pdbx_description
1 polymer ?
#
loop_
_entity_poly.entity_id
_entity_poly.type
_entity_poly.pdbx_seq_one_letter_code
_entity_poly.pdbx_strand_id
1 'polypeptide(L)'
;MSQKKNFLKNTLDLIESDTEVKSYIYQQMMDFNPFVTPETLVMVIARDPNGVYTSQNPDEASENEDQNAGVSDFKFRIAVILKDKDTSIEAEAYDNDIFAAIRLAKENLLSQLIEIQNELESSQDRLRAIQQASDHKPVH
;
A
#
# COMPACT_ATOMS: atom_id res chain seq x y z
N MET A 1 -27.89 -11.24 3.05
CA MET A 1 -27.21 -10.05 3.63
C MET A 1 -26.60 -10.24 5.03
N SER A 2 -26.66 -11.44 5.66
CA SER A 2 -26.21 -11.63 7.06
C SER A 2 -24.75 -12.07 7.23
N GLN A 3 -24.15 -12.76 6.25
CA GLN A 3 -22.80 -13.33 6.39
C GLN A 3 -21.68 -12.27 6.30
N LYS A 4 -21.85 -11.26 5.43
CA LYS A 4 -20.86 -10.19 5.21
C LYS A 4 -20.57 -9.34 6.46
N LYS A 5 -21.61 -9.02 7.24
CA LYS A 5 -21.47 -8.22 8.47
C LYS A 5 -20.70 -8.95 9.56
N ASN A 6 -20.87 -10.27 9.65
CA ASN A 6 -20.18 -11.08 10.66
C ASN A 6 -18.69 -11.24 10.36
N PHE A 7 -18.33 -11.32 9.08
CA PHE A 7 -16.93 -11.40 8.65
C PHE A 7 -16.14 -10.15 9.07
N LEU A 8 -16.59 -8.96 8.63
CA LEU A 8 -15.88 -7.71 8.94
C LEU A 8 -15.78 -7.48 10.44
N LYS A 9 -16.84 -7.82 11.17
CA LYS A 9 -16.84 -7.75 12.64
C LYS A 9 -15.77 -8.66 13.25
N ASN A 10 -15.67 -9.92 12.81
CA ASN A 10 -14.70 -10.86 13.36
C ASN A 10 -13.25 -10.44 13.06
N THR A 11 -12.96 -9.94 11.86
CA THR A 11 -11.61 -9.48 11.51
C THR A 11 -11.25 -8.18 12.22
N LEU A 12 -12.20 -7.26 12.35
CA LEU A 12 -12.01 -6.04 13.13
C LEU A 12 -11.77 -6.37 14.61
N ASP A 13 -12.60 -7.25 15.19
CA ASP A 13 -12.45 -7.73 16.55
C ASP A 13 -11.07 -8.39 16.72
N LEU A 14 -10.56 -9.15 15.74
CA LEU A 14 -9.22 -9.74 15.81
C LEU A 14 -8.12 -8.66 15.84
N ILE A 15 -8.20 -7.64 14.99
CA ILE A 15 -7.23 -6.52 14.96
C ILE A 15 -7.31 -5.69 16.26
N GLU A 16 -8.51 -5.50 16.82
CA GLU A 16 -8.74 -4.64 17.97
C GLU A 16 -8.60 -5.34 19.33
N SER A 17 -8.77 -6.66 19.42
CA SER A 17 -8.75 -7.39 20.68
C SER A 17 -7.54 -8.30 20.85
N ASP A 18 -6.96 -8.78 19.76
CA ASP A 18 -5.81 -9.67 19.82
C ASP A 18 -4.50 -8.89 20.01
N THR A 19 -3.82 -9.15 21.12
CA THR A 19 -2.56 -8.49 21.45
C THR A 19 -1.42 -8.93 20.52
N GLU A 20 -1.45 -10.17 20.05
CA GLU A 20 -0.44 -10.71 19.14
C GLU A 20 -0.53 -10.03 17.78
N VAL A 21 -1.74 -9.95 17.21
CA VAL A 21 -1.99 -9.27 15.92
C VAL A 21 -1.61 -7.80 16.01
N LYS A 22 -1.99 -7.10 17.09
CA LYS A 22 -1.59 -5.70 17.28
C LYS A 22 -0.08 -5.51 17.34
N SER A 23 0.59 -6.32 18.17
CA SER A 23 2.05 -6.23 18.34
C SER A 23 2.76 -6.49 17.02
N TYR A 24 2.26 -7.47 16.26
CA TYR A 24 2.75 -7.77 14.93
C TYR A 24 2.55 -6.59 13.97
N ILE A 25 1.35 -5.97 13.93
CA ILE A 25 1.11 -4.77 13.13
C ILE A 25 2.12 -3.69 13.48
N TYR A 26 2.29 -3.34 14.77
CA TYR A 26 3.26 -2.31 15.17
C TYR A 26 4.68 -2.64 14.71
N GLN A 27 5.11 -3.89 14.86
CA GLN A 27 6.43 -4.32 14.40
C GLN A 27 6.56 -4.18 12.88
N GLN A 28 5.56 -4.59 12.10
CA GLN A 28 5.57 -4.48 10.64
C GLN A 28 5.58 -3.01 10.16
N MET A 29 4.87 -2.11 10.86
CA MET A 29 4.80 -0.70 10.44
C MET A 29 6.12 0.06 10.65
N MET A 30 7.03 -0.44 11.49
CA MET A 30 8.34 0.20 11.70
C MET A 30 9.19 0.27 10.44
N ASP A 31 8.98 -0.64 9.48
CA ASP A 31 9.69 -0.66 8.20
C ASP A 31 9.41 0.59 7.36
N PHE A 32 8.32 1.31 7.63
CA PHE A 32 7.98 2.56 6.93
C PHE A 32 8.75 3.78 7.43
N ASN A 33 9.41 3.71 8.60
CA ASN A 33 10.10 4.84 9.22
C ASN A 33 11.06 5.63 8.28
N PRO A 34 11.79 5.00 7.34
CA PRO A 34 12.64 5.75 6.40
C PRO A 34 11.86 6.60 5.38
N PHE A 35 10.57 6.32 5.17
CA PHE A 35 9.73 6.90 4.12
C PHE A 35 8.66 7.85 4.66
N VAL A 36 8.45 7.91 5.98
CA VAL A 36 7.37 8.68 6.60
C VAL A 36 7.90 9.78 7.52
N THR A 37 7.07 10.78 7.76
CA THR A 37 7.30 11.83 8.74
C THR A 37 6.58 11.49 10.06
N PRO A 38 6.95 12.12 11.19
CA PRO A 38 6.19 11.98 12.44
C PRO A 38 4.72 12.42 12.34
N GLU A 39 4.36 13.21 11.32
CA GLU A 39 2.99 13.65 11.05
C GLU A 39 2.19 12.62 10.21
N THR A 40 2.86 11.62 9.62
CA THR A 40 2.21 10.62 8.78
C THR A 40 1.35 9.68 9.63
N LEU A 41 0.08 9.57 9.25
CA LEU A 41 -0.85 8.61 9.85
C LEU A 41 -0.75 7.27 9.12
N VAL A 42 -0.49 6.22 9.89
CA VAL A 42 -0.49 4.83 9.41
C VAL A 42 -1.79 4.17 9.83
N MET A 43 -2.58 3.71 8.86
CA MET A 43 -3.86 3.03 9.10
C MET A 43 -3.81 1.62 8.54
N VAL A 44 -4.28 0.65 9.32
CA VAL A 44 -4.46 -0.74 8.89
C VAL A 44 -5.94 -1.06 8.94
N ILE A 45 -6.52 -1.41 7.80
CA ILE A 45 -7.96 -1.57 7.62
C ILE A 45 -8.27 -2.96 7.09
N ALA A 46 -9.16 -3.67 7.76
CA ALA A 46 -9.78 -4.88 7.22
C ALA A 46 -10.89 -4.52 6.23
N ARG A 47 -10.80 -5.04 5.00
CA ARG A 47 -11.78 -4.85 3.93
C ARG A 47 -12.54 -6.16 3.65
N ASP A 48 -13.66 -6.08 2.92
CA ASP A 48 -14.39 -7.28 2.47
C ASP A 48 -13.54 -7.98 1.38
N PRO A 49 -13.11 -9.24 1.60
CA PRO A 49 -12.31 -9.98 0.62
C PRO A 49 -13.07 -10.25 -0.68
N ASN A 50 -14.40 -10.28 -0.62
CA ASN A 50 -15.28 -10.46 -1.78
C ASN A 50 -15.88 -9.13 -2.27
N GLY A 51 -15.39 -8.00 -1.77
CA GLY A 51 -15.82 -6.68 -2.20
C GLY A 51 -15.09 -6.25 -3.46
N VAL A 52 -15.83 -5.93 -4.53
CA VAL A 52 -15.25 -5.23 -5.68
C VAL A 52 -14.92 -3.81 -5.23
N TYR A 53 -13.63 -3.45 -5.27
CA TYR A 53 -13.18 -2.11 -4.95
C TYR A 53 -12.66 -1.48 -6.25
N THR A 54 -13.34 -0.44 -6.71
CA THR A 54 -12.88 0.36 -7.83
C THR A 54 -11.88 1.37 -7.30
N SER A 55 -10.60 1.12 -7.52
CA SER A 55 -9.54 2.10 -7.24
C SER A 55 -9.85 3.40 -7.98
N GLN A 56 -9.68 4.55 -7.32
CA GLN A 56 -9.97 5.88 -7.88
C GLN A 56 -8.88 6.34 -8.88
N ASN A 57 -8.62 5.55 -9.93
CA ASN A 57 -7.89 5.97 -11.13
C ASN A 57 -8.82 5.77 -12.34
N PRO A 58 -9.54 6.80 -12.81
CA PRO A 58 -10.48 6.67 -13.93
C PRO A 58 -9.83 6.32 -15.28
N ASP A 59 -8.51 6.44 -15.40
CA ASP A 59 -7.79 6.35 -16.68
C ASP A 59 -7.13 4.99 -16.94
N GLU A 60 -7.26 4.02 -16.02
CA GLU A 60 -6.86 2.63 -16.25
C GLU A 60 -8.06 1.69 -16.20
N ALA A 61 -9.12 2.04 -16.93
CA ALA A 61 -10.11 1.06 -17.37
C ALA A 61 -9.46 0.17 -18.46
N SER A 62 -8.48 -0.64 -18.07
CA SER A 62 -7.97 -1.72 -18.89
C SER A 62 -9.05 -2.80 -18.93
N GLU A 63 -9.58 -3.03 -20.12
CA GLU A 63 -10.57 -4.03 -20.51
C GLU A 63 -10.14 -5.45 -20.09
N ASN A 64 -10.26 -5.77 -18.81
CA ASN A 64 -10.11 -7.13 -18.28
C ASN A 64 -11.43 -7.56 -17.65
N GLU A 65 -12.49 -7.57 -18.47
CA GLU A 65 -13.80 -8.15 -18.11
C GLU A 65 -13.81 -9.70 -18.10
N ASP A 66 -12.66 -10.39 -18.19
CA ASP A 66 -12.65 -11.86 -18.35
C ASP A 66 -11.54 -12.59 -17.58
N GLN A 67 -11.41 -12.32 -16.27
CA GLN A 67 -10.61 -13.16 -15.35
C GLN A 67 -11.40 -13.60 -14.10
N ASN A 68 -12.71 -13.85 -14.26
CA ASN A 68 -13.54 -14.46 -13.22
C ASN A 68 -13.33 -16.00 -13.16
N ALA A 69 -12.06 -16.43 -13.16
CA ALA A 69 -11.63 -17.82 -13.09
C ALA A 69 -10.64 -17.99 -11.95
N GLY A 70 -11.16 -17.95 -10.71
CA GLY A 70 -10.40 -18.24 -9.50
C GLY A 70 -10.52 -17.16 -8.44
N VAL A 71 -11.74 -16.85 -7.99
CA VAL A 71 -11.91 -16.16 -6.70
C VAL A 71 -11.42 -17.14 -5.63
N SER A 72 -10.12 -17.12 -5.36
CA SER A 72 -9.56 -17.73 -4.16
C SER A 72 -10.29 -17.08 -2.98
N ASP A 73 -11.08 -17.89 -2.28
CA ASP A 73 -11.88 -17.49 -1.13
C ASP A 73 -10.95 -17.16 0.04
N PHE A 74 -10.30 -16.00 -0.06
CA PHE A 74 -9.37 -15.53 0.96
C PHE A 74 -10.16 -15.06 2.17
N LYS A 75 -9.71 -15.50 3.35
CA LYS A 75 -10.32 -15.06 4.60
C LYS A 75 -10.02 -13.61 4.90
N PHE A 76 -8.85 -13.07 4.57
CA PHE A 76 -8.45 -11.73 4.97
C PHE A 76 -8.11 -10.89 3.75
N ARG A 77 -8.61 -9.66 3.75
CA ARG A 77 -8.17 -8.58 2.88
C ARG A 77 -7.77 -7.41 3.76
N ILE A 78 -6.49 -7.07 3.75
CA ILE A 78 -5.93 -6.02 4.59
C ILE A 78 -5.39 -4.92 3.68
N ALA A 79 -5.76 -3.68 3.98
CA ALA A 79 -5.19 -2.49 3.38
C ALA A 79 -4.34 -1.75 4.40
N VAL A 80 -3.14 -1.34 3.99
CA VAL A 80 -2.27 -0.43 4.72
C VAL A 80 -2.29 0.91 3.99
N ILE A 81 -2.55 1.99 4.72
CA ILE A 81 -2.67 3.34 4.19
C ILE A 81 -1.71 4.24 4.96
N LEU A 82 -0.86 4.94 4.22
CA LEU A 82 -0.06 6.04 4.74
C LEU A 82 -0.69 7.34 4.27
N LYS A 83 -1.02 8.22 5.21
CA LYS A 83 -1.61 9.52 4.91
C LYS A 83 -0.78 10.63 5.54
N ASP A 84 -0.37 11.59 4.72
CA ASP A 84 0.27 12.82 5.16
C ASP A 84 -0.50 14.01 4.57
N LYS A 85 -1.13 14.82 5.43
CA LYS A 85 -2.01 15.94 5.05
C LYS A 85 -3.08 15.51 4.03
N ASP A 86 -2.96 15.97 2.80
CA ASP A 86 -3.91 15.75 1.70
C ASP A 86 -3.48 14.64 0.74
N THR A 87 -2.31 14.04 0.94
CA THR A 87 -1.81 12.93 0.13
C THR A 87 -1.95 11.61 0.89
N SER A 88 -2.25 10.55 0.15
CA SER A 88 -2.29 9.19 0.68
C SER A 88 -1.80 8.21 -0.34
N ILE A 89 -1.09 7.19 0.14
CA ILE A 89 -0.72 6.01 -0.63
C ILE A 89 -1.22 4.78 0.11
N GLU A 90 -1.75 3.82 -0.63
CA GLU A 90 -2.28 2.60 -0.04
C GLU A 90 -1.90 1.38 -0.87
N ALA A 91 -1.76 0.26 -0.19
CA ALA A 91 -1.69 -1.04 -0.81
C ALA A 91 -2.49 -2.05 -0.01
N GLU A 92 -2.96 -3.08 -0.69
CA GLU A 92 -3.72 -4.15 -0.08
C GLU A 92 -3.18 -5.52 -0.48
N ALA A 93 -3.53 -6.52 0.31
CA ALA A 93 -3.25 -7.91 0.03
C ALA A 93 -4.34 -8.83 0.58
N TYR A 94 -4.37 -10.04 0.02
CA TYR A 94 -5.34 -11.08 0.33
C TYR A 94 -4.61 -12.33 0.79
N ASP A 95 -5.04 -12.92 1.90
CA ASP A 95 -4.51 -14.21 2.37
C ASP A 95 -5.55 -14.92 3.26
N ASN A 96 -5.33 -16.22 3.52
CA ASN A 96 -6.12 -16.99 4.48
C ASN A 96 -5.67 -16.81 5.93
N ASP A 97 -4.46 -16.28 6.13
CA ASP A 97 -3.89 -15.92 7.41
C ASP A 97 -3.73 -14.39 7.55
N ILE A 98 -4.09 -13.86 8.72
CA ILE A 98 -4.08 -12.40 8.94
C ILE A 98 -2.65 -11.86 8.97
N PHE A 99 -1.70 -12.61 9.54
CA PHE A 99 -0.30 -12.20 9.59
C PHE A 99 0.30 -12.13 8.20
N ALA A 100 0.05 -13.15 7.38
CA ALA A 100 0.44 -13.16 5.97
C ALA A 100 -0.18 -12.00 5.18
N ALA A 101 -1.48 -11.74 5.34
CA ALA A 101 -2.15 -10.62 4.68
C ALA A 101 -1.55 -9.26 5.07
N ILE A 102 -1.26 -9.04 6.36
CA ILE A 102 -0.60 -7.81 6.84
C ILE A 102 0.79 -7.67 6.23
N ARG A 103 1.59 -8.74 6.24
CA ARG A 103 2.96 -8.73 5.68
C ARG A 103 2.96 -8.39 4.20
N LEU A 104 2.08 -9.03 3.42
CA LEU A 104 1.98 -8.81 1.99
C LEU A 104 1.49 -7.38 1.68
N ALA A 105 0.50 -6.87 2.40
CA ALA A 105 0.03 -5.50 2.22
C ALA A 105 1.14 -4.47 2.51
N LYS A 106 1.94 -4.72 3.54
CA LYS A 106 3.13 -3.91 3.84
C LYS A 106 4.17 -3.98 2.72
N GLU A 107 4.53 -5.18 2.26
CA GLU A 107 5.52 -5.38 1.18
C GLU A 107 5.10 -4.67 -0.12
N ASN A 108 3.81 -4.76 -0.48
CA ASN A 108 3.26 -4.07 -1.63
C ASN A 108 3.41 -2.54 -1.50
N LEU A 109 3.10 -1.98 -0.34
CA LEU A 109 3.23 -0.54 -0.10
C LEU A 109 4.69 -0.08 -0.10
N LEU A 110 5.57 -0.88 0.51
CA LEU A 110 7.00 -0.61 0.56
C LEU A 110 7.61 -0.57 -0.85
N SER A 111 7.21 -1.50 -1.74
CA SER A 111 7.64 -1.48 -3.14
C SER A 111 7.26 -0.17 -3.83
N GLN A 112 6.01 0.28 -3.66
CA GLN A 112 5.56 1.55 -4.24
C GLN A 112 6.36 2.75 -3.71
N LEU A 113 6.66 2.79 -2.40
CA LEU A 113 7.47 3.86 -1.81
C LEU A 113 8.91 3.88 -2.35
N ILE A 114 9.52 2.70 -2.53
CA ILE A 114 10.86 2.56 -3.12
C ILE A 114 10.85 3.04 -4.58
N GLU A 115 9.82 2.68 -5.35
CA GLU A 115 9.65 3.15 -6.73
C GLU A 115 9.55 4.68 -6.79
N ILE A 116 8.70 5.29 -5.96
CA ILE A 116 8.56 6.75 -5.85
C ILE A 116 9.89 7.41 -5.48
N GLN A 117 10.62 6.86 -4.50
CA GLN A 117 11.92 7.39 -4.11
C GLN A 117 12.92 7.34 -5.26
N ASN A 118 13.00 6.22 -5.97
CA ASN A 118 13.91 6.03 -7.10
C ASN A 118 13.61 7.00 -8.26
N GLU A 119 12.34 7.30 -8.52
CA GLU A 119 11.93 8.29 -9.54
C GLU A 119 12.36 9.71 -9.18
N LEU A 120 12.25 10.09 -7.90
CA LEU A 120 12.66 11.41 -7.41
C LEU A 120 14.19 11.58 -7.47
N GLU A 121 14.95 10.58 -7.03
CA GLU A 121 16.41 10.59 -7.08
C GLU A 121 16.92 10.69 -8.53
N SER A 122 16.33 9.90 -9.45
CA SER A 122 16.67 9.96 -10.88
C SER A 122 16.43 11.34 -11.49
N SER A 123 15.35 12.02 -11.08
CA SER A 123 15.01 13.35 -11.59
C SER A 123 15.98 14.43 -11.12
N GLN A 124 16.42 14.39 -9.85
CA GLN A 124 17.39 15.34 -9.31
C GLN A 124 18.80 15.13 -9.88
N ASP A 125 19.23 13.88 -10.04
CA ASP A 125 20.52 13.57 -10.67
C ASP A 125 20.53 13.94 -12.15
N ARG A 126 19.40 13.79 -12.85
CA ARG A 126 19.24 14.27 -14.23
C ARG A 126 19.36 15.80 -14.33
N LEU A 127 18.77 16.55 -13.40
CA LEU A 127 18.90 18.02 -13.36
C LEU A 127 20.34 18.46 -13.08
N ARG A 128 21.04 17.79 -12.16
CA ARG A 128 22.47 18.05 -11.91
C ARG A 128 23.33 17.76 -13.13
N ALA A 129 23.08 16.66 -13.83
CA ALA A 129 23.77 16.34 -15.08
C ALA A 129 23.50 17.38 -16.18
N ILE A 130 22.27 17.88 -16.31
CA ILE A 130 21.91 18.95 -17.25
C ILE A 130 22.60 20.27 -16.87
N GLN A 131 22.65 20.63 -15.59
CA GLN A 131 23.35 21.84 -15.13
C GLN A 131 24.85 21.74 -15.37
N GLN A 132 25.48 20.61 -15.05
CA GLN A 132 26.89 20.37 -15.36
C GLN A 132 27.20 20.42 -16.87
N ALA A 133 26.28 19.93 -17.71
CA ALA A 133 26.40 20.00 -19.17
C ALA A 133 26.15 21.42 -19.70
N SER A 134 25.25 22.19 -19.08
CA SER A 134 24.94 23.58 -19.46
C SER A 134 26.05 24.56 -19.06
N ASP A 135 26.77 24.28 -17.96
CA ASP A 135 27.90 25.09 -17.51
C ASP A 135 29.19 24.84 -18.30
N HIS A 136 29.29 23.68 -18.98
CA HIS A 136 30.34 23.44 -19.96
C HIS A 136 29.97 24.09 -21.31
N LYS A 137 30.18 25.41 -21.41
CA LYS A 137 30.28 26.07 -22.72
C LYS A 137 31.37 25.38 -23.54
N PRO A 138 31.10 24.91 -24.78
CA PRO A 138 32.15 24.46 -25.66
C PRO A 138 33.06 25.66 -25.95
N VAL A 139 34.31 25.57 -25.52
CA VAL A 139 35.35 26.52 -25.88
C VAL A 139 35.54 26.38 -27.39
N HIS A 140 35.20 27.44 -28.13
CA HIS A 140 35.36 27.51 -29.57
C HIS A 140 36.48 28.46 -29.96
#